data_AF-A0A368KT44-F1
#
_entry.id   AF-A0A368KT44-F1
#
_cell.length_a   1.000
_cell.length_b   1.000
_cell.length_c   1.000
_cell.angle_alpha   90.00
_cell.angle_beta   90.00
_cell.angle_gamma   90.00
#
_symmetry.space_group_name_H-M   'P 1'
#
loop_
_entity.id
_entity.type
_entity.pdbx_description
1 polymer ?
#
loop_
_entity_poly.entity_id
_entity_poly.type
_entity_poly.pdbx_seq_one_letter_code
_entity_poly.pdbx_strand_id
1 'polypeptide(L)'
;MSRCSTLLMFALVAFVSLGTAMGADDAKPKKNQKKNANPGIFGQVAKLDLTDEQKAQVAEVRKEFGPKLAELTKAVGLTKEDREARMAAQKEAKEKGLKGKELRDYVNAKAPLTDEQKEAQKEVNELNGKIRTKLASILTDEQKEKLGLNKKKPGANKKKKAE
;
A
#
# COMPACT_ATOMS: atom_id res chain seq x y z
N MET A 1 -43.20 -6.66 -34.48
CA MET A 1 -42.63 -7.71 -35.34
C MET A 1 -41.25 -7.26 -35.80
N SER A 2 -40.24 -8.07 -35.49
CA SER A 2 -38.80 -7.84 -35.72
C SER A 2 -38.41 -7.71 -37.20
N ARG A 3 -37.30 -6.99 -37.44
CA ARG A 3 -36.01 -7.45 -38.05
C ARG A 3 -35.15 -6.20 -38.36
N CYS A 4 -34.06 -5.95 -37.64
CA CYS A 4 -32.68 -6.41 -37.92
C CYS A 4 -32.14 -5.98 -39.30
N SER A 5 -31.14 -5.08 -39.32
CA SER A 5 -29.78 -5.44 -39.76
C SER A 5 -28.87 -4.21 -39.80
N THR A 6 -27.81 -4.25 -39.00
CA THR A 6 -26.62 -3.40 -39.04
C THR A 6 -25.88 -3.57 -40.37
N LEU A 7 -25.57 -2.47 -41.06
CA LEU A 7 -24.54 -2.47 -42.12
C LEU A 7 -23.43 -1.48 -41.79
N LEU A 8 -22.31 -2.11 -41.44
CA LEU A 8 -20.96 -1.64 -41.19
C LEU A 8 -20.36 -1.12 -42.51
N MET A 9 -19.98 0.16 -42.58
CA MET A 9 -19.21 0.75 -43.68
C MET A 9 -17.81 1.12 -43.18
N PHE A 10 -16.85 0.25 -43.53
CA PHE A 10 -15.42 0.54 -43.54
C PHE A 10 -15.11 1.39 -44.77
N ALA A 11 -14.47 2.56 -44.59
CA ALA A 11 -13.90 3.35 -45.68
C ALA A 11 -12.40 3.57 -45.47
N LEU A 12 -11.65 2.75 -46.19
CA LEU A 12 -10.32 2.85 -46.80
C LEU A 12 -9.52 4.17 -46.68
N VAL A 13 -8.37 4.07 -46.00
CA VAL A 13 -6.99 4.53 -46.30
C VAL A 13 -6.76 5.78 -47.19
N ALA A 14 -6.10 6.79 -46.61
CA ALA A 14 -5.19 7.69 -47.33
C ALA A 14 -3.79 7.63 -46.68
N PHE A 15 -2.87 6.96 -47.37
CA PHE A 15 -1.45 6.88 -47.05
C PHE A 15 -0.73 7.99 -47.82
N VAL A 16 -0.27 9.03 -47.14
CA VAL A 16 0.71 9.98 -47.67
C VAL A 16 1.88 10.02 -46.69
N SER A 17 2.94 9.33 -47.08
CA SER A 17 4.26 9.34 -46.46
C SER A 17 5.05 10.54 -46.95
N LEU A 18 5.54 11.40 -46.06
CA LEU A 18 6.80 12.13 -46.23
C LEU A 18 7.33 12.61 -44.87
N GLY A 19 8.41 11.98 -44.40
CA GLY A 19 9.45 12.60 -43.57
C GLY A 19 9.23 12.76 -42.06
N THR A 20 9.72 11.79 -41.28
CA THR A 20 10.64 12.05 -40.15
C THR A 20 11.55 10.85 -39.95
N ALA A 21 12.85 11.12 -39.99
CA ALA A 21 13.92 10.19 -39.69
C ALA A 21 13.70 9.50 -38.34
N MET A 22 13.67 8.17 -38.34
CA MET A 22 13.67 7.38 -37.12
C MET A 22 15.05 6.74 -36.96
N GLY A 23 15.98 7.58 -36.54
CA GLY A 23 17.24 7.18 -35.92
C GLY A 23 17.33 7.90 -34.59
N ALA A 24 16.99 7.19 -33.50
CA ALA A 24 17.45 7.43 -32.14
C ALA A 24 16.80 6.41 -31.22
N ASP A 25 17.64 5.74 -30.43
CA ASP A 25 17.30 5.01 -29.22
C ASP A 25 16.31 5.76 -28.30
N ASP A 26 15.01 5.53 -28.46
CA ASP A 26 14.03 5.83 -27.40
C ASP A 26 13.92 4.63 -26.45
N ALA A 27 15.06 4.28 -25.84
CA ALA A 27 15.05 3.65 -24.54
C ALA A 27 14.45 4.65 -23.55
N LYS A 28 13.11 4.64 -23.41
CA LYS A 28 12.42 5.31 -22.29
C LYS A 28 13.23 5.02 -21.04
N PRO A 29 13.74 6.03 -20.31
CA PRO A 29 14.46 5.77 -19.08
C PRO A 29 13.51 4.96 -18.20
N LYS A 30 13.90 3.70 -17.89
CA LYS A 30 13.20 2.86 -16.92
C LYS A 30 13.12 3.72 -15.67
N LYS A 31 11.94 4.30 -15.42
CA LYS A 31 11.67 5.13 -14.26
C LYS A 31 12.07 4.27 -13.07
N ASN A 32 13.21 4.61 -12.47
CA ASN A 32 13.79 3.86 -11.39
C ASN A 32 12.74 3.91 -10.29
N GLN A 33 11.96 2.84 -10.18
CA GLN A 33 10.83 2.76 -9.26
C GLN A 33 11.50 2.65 -7.91
N LYS A 34 11.84 3.81 -7.31
CA LYS A 34 12.36 3.89 -5.94
C LYS A 34 11.44 2.99 -5.14
N LYS A 35 11.99 1.88 -4.65
CA LYS A 35 11.36 1.08 -3.61
C LYS A 35 11.29 1.99 -2.39
N ASN A 36 10.31 2.89 -2.36
CA ASN A 36 9.83 3.48 -1.12
C ASN A 36 9.09 2.36 -0.39
N ALA A 37 9.84 1.33 0.02
CA ALA A 37 9.40 0.45 1.07
C ALA A 37 9.26 1.37 2.28
N ASN A 38 8.01 1.64 2.67
CA ASN A 38 7.75 2.35 3.90
C ASN A 38 8.48 1.58 5.01
N PRO A 39 9.49 2.15 5.67
CA PRO A 39 10.16 1.43 6.73
C PRO A 39 9.12 1.06 7.78
N GLY A 40 9.08 -0.20 8.20
CA GLY A 40 8.21 -0.63 9.31
C GLY A 40 8.52 0.16 10.59
N ILE A 41 7.71 0.00 11.64
CA ILE A 41 7.78 0.85 12.85
C ILE A 41 9.20 0.94 13.44
N PHE A 42 9.94 -0.17 13.54
CA PHE A 42 11.33 -0.16 14.01
C PHE A 42 12.28 0.62 13.10
N GLY A 43 12.07 0.58 11.78
CA GLY A 43 12.83 1.37 10.82
C GLY A 43 12.47 2.86 10.83
N GLN A 44 11.26 3.22 11.28
CA GLN A 44 10.89 4.63 11.51
C GLN A 44 11.57 5.15 12.79
N VAL A 45 11.55 4.36 13.86
CA VAL A 45 12.19 4.68 15.15
C VAL A 45 13.71 4.82 15.00
N ALA A 46 14.34 3.94 14.23
CA ALA A 46 15.78 3.98 13.97
C ALA A 46 16.26 5.22 13.19
N LYS A 47 15.33 5.99 12.58
CA LYS A 47 15.64 7.27 11.91
C LYS A 47 15.58 8.47 12.86
N LEU A 48 15.19 8.27 14.11
CA LEU A 48 15.23 9.30 15.13
C LEU A 48 16.60 9.35 15.78
N ASP A 49 16.96 10.53 16.28
CA ASP A 49 18.07 10.68 17.21
C ASP A 49 17.65 10.12 18.56
N LEU A 50 18.06 8.88 18.82
CA LEU A 50 17.83 8.17 20.07
C LEU A 50 19.07 8.25 20.96
N THR A 51 18.86 8.37 22.28
CA THR A 51 19.95 8.17 23.25
C THR A 51 20.39 6.70 23.26
N ASP A 52 21.57 6.40 23.80
CA ASP A 52 22.06 5.02 23.83
C ASP A 52 21.19 4.11 24.71
N GLU A 53 20.63 4.65 25.80
CA GLU A 53 19.65 3.96 26.63
C GLU A 53 18.36 3.64 25.84
N GLN A 54 17.84 4.61 25.08
CA GLN A 54 16.66 4.38 24.23
C GLN A 54 16.95 3.34 23.14
N LYS A 55 18.15 3.36 22.52
CA LYS A 55 18.56 2.35 21.54
C LYS A 55 18.56 0.95 22.15
N ALA A 56 19.08 0.80 23.38
CA ALA A 56 19.09 -0.47 24.09
C ALA A 56 17.66 -0.99 24.33
N GLN A 57 16.78 -0.15 24.87
CA GLN A 57 15.38 -0.51 25.13
C GLN A 57 14.62 -0.85 23.82
N VAL A 58 14.83 -0.08 22.75
CA VAL A 58 14.25 -0.38 21.43
C VAL A 58 14.77 -1.70 20.86
N ALA A 59 16.05 -2.03 21.09
CA ALA A 59 16.63 -3.29 20.65
C ALA A 59 16.01 -4.49 21.40
N GLU A 60 15.70 -4.35 22.68
CA GLU A 60 14.96 -5.37 23.44
C GLU A 60 13.55 -5.59 22.90
N VAL A 61 12.80 -4.50 22.67
CA VAL A 61 11.46 -4.57 22.05
C VAL A 61 11.56 -5.24 20.67
N ARG A 62 12.61 -4.94 19.90
CA ARG A 62 12.84 -5.58 18.60
C ARG A 62 13.19 -7.06 18.71
N LYS A 63 13.93 -7.49 19.74
CA LYS A 63 14.19 -8.92 19.99
C LYS A 63 12.90 -9.65 20.37
N GLU A 64 12.06 -9.05 21.21
CA GLU A 64 10.81 -9.62 21.68
C GLU A 64 9.77 -9.78 20.54
N PHE A 65 9.59 -8.75 19.71
CA PHE A 65 8.51 -8.73 18.72
C PHE A 65 8.96 -8.85 17.26
N GLY A 66 10.23 -8.61 16.96
CA GLY A 66 10.77 -8.60 15.60
C GLY A 66 10.57 -9.93 14.84
N PRO A 67 10.92 -11.09 15.43
CA PRO A 67 10.74 -12.38 14.78
C PRO A 67 9.27 -12.66 14.43
N LYS A 68 8.36 -12.53 15.43
CA LYS A 68 6.92 -12.73 15.23
C LYS A 68 6.33 -11.76 14.21
N LEU A 69 6.76 -10.49 14.22
CA LEU A 69 6.31 -9.51 13.24
C LEU A 69 6.77 -9.87 11.82
N ALA A 70 8.00 -10.37 11.67
CA ALA A 70 8.54 -10.76 10.37
C ALA A 70 7.80 -11.98 9.79
N GLU A 71 7.49 -12.97 10.62
CA GLU A 71 6.70 -14.14 10.22
C GLU A 71 5.29 -13.75 9.78
N LEU A 72 4.58 -12.98 10.60
CA LEU A 72 3.23 -12.53 10.27
C LEU A 72 3.21 -11.62 9.03
N THR A 73 4.23 -10.77 8.85
CA THR A 73 4.35 -9.94 7.63
C THR A 73 4.56 -10.80 6.38
N LYS A 74 5.27 -11.92 6.47
CA LYS A 74 5.40 -12.88 5.37
C LYS A 74 4.07 -13.57 5.09
N ALA A 75 3.31 -13.96 6.13
CA ALA A 75 2.00 -14.59 5.99
C ALA A 75 0.94 -13.66 5.37
N VAL A 76 1.03 -12.35 5.60
CA VAL A 76 0.22 -11.33 4.91
C VAL A 76 0.67 -11.11 3.46
N GLY A 77 1.89 -11.52 3.12
CA GLY A 77 2.49 -11.31 1.80
C GLY A 77 1.64 -11.92 0.69
N LEU A 78 1.31 -11.10 -0.31
CA LEU A 78 0.62 -11.58 -1.51
C LEU A 78 1.54 -12.48 -2.32
N THR A 79 1.00 -13.62 -2.76
CA THR A 79 1.68 -14.48 -3.73
C THR A 79 1.84 -13.75 -5.08
N LYS A 80 2.58 -14.35 -6.03
CA LYS A 80 2.66 -13.79 -7.38
C LYS A 80 1.28 -13.75 -8.05
N GLU A 81 0.52 -14.81 -7.89
CA GLU A 81 -0.82 -14.97 -8.46
C GLU A 81 -1.81 -13.97 -7.85
N ASP A 82 -1.80 -13.79 -6.52
CA ASP A 82 -2.63 -12.78 -5.86
C ASP A 82 -2.34 -11.37 -6.38
N ARG A 83 -1.05 -11.06 -6.61
CA ARG A 83 -0.64 -9.77 -7.16
C ARG A 83 -1.17 -9.58 -8.58
N GLU A 84 -1.08 -10.59 -9.42
CA GLU A 84 -1.58 -10.53 -10.80
C GLU A 84 -3.10 -10.39 -10.84
N ALA A 85 -3.83 -11.17 -10.04
CA ALA A 85 -5.29 -11.08 -9.92
C ALA A 85 -5.74 -9.69 -9.44
N ARG A 86 -5.09 -9.15 -8.41
CA ARG A 86 -5.40 -7.79 -7.91
C ARG A 86 -5.01 -6.70 -8.91
N MET A 87 -3.91 -6.85 -9.65
CA MET A 87 -3.54 -5.91 -10.71
C MET A 87 -4.56 -5.91 -11.85
N ALA A 88 -5.04 -7.09 -12.28
CA ALA A 88 -6.08 -7.21 -13.28
C ALA A 88 -7.38 -6.55 -12.83
N ALA A 89 -7.85 -6.87 -11.60
CA ALA A 89 -9.03 -6.25 -11.02
C ALA A 89 -8.88 -4.72 -10.88
N GLN A 90 -7.68 -4.24 -10.58
CA GLN A 90 -7.41 -2.80 -10.49
C GLN A 90 -7.46 -2.12 -11.86
N LYS A 91 -6.96 -2.75 -12.93
CA LYS A 91 -7.07 -2.22 -14.28
C LYS A 91 -8.54 -2.12 -14.70
N GLU A 92 -9.30 -3.20 -14.49
CA GLU A 92 -10.74 -3.22 -14.81
C GLU A 92 -11.51 -2.16 -14.01
N ALA A 93 -11.22 -1.99 -12.71
CA ALA A 93 -11.84 -0.95 -11.90
C ALA A 93 -11.57 0.47 -12.45
N LYS A 94 -10.35 0.72 -12.92
CA LYS A 94 -9.96 2.01 -13.51
C LYS A 94 -10.61 2.26 -14.86
N GLU A 95 -10.73 1.23 -15.70
CA GLU A 95 -11.45 1.30 -16.99
C GLU A 95 -12.94 1.61 -16.75
N LYS A 96 -13.51 1.09 -15.66
CA LYS A 96 -14.87 1.44 -15.18
C LYS A 96 -14.96 2.83 -14.53
N GLY A 97 -13.87 3.60 -14.49
CA GLY A 97 -13.83 4.94 -13.90
C GLY A 97 -13.89 4.96 -12.37
N LEU A 98 -13.84 3.80 -11.69
CA LEU A 98 -13.95 3.71 -10.24
C LEU A 98 -12.73 4.35 -9.57
N LYS A 99 -12.96 5.09 -8.48
CA LYS A 99 -11.90 5.79 -7.74
C LYS A 99 -12.04 5.58 -6.24
N GLY A 100 -10.96 5.86 -5.51
CA GLY A 100 -10.96 5.88 -4.05
C GLY A 100 -11.46 4.58 -3.42
N LYS A 101 -12.55 4.66 -2.66
CA LYS A 101 -13.13 3.52 -1.94
C LYS A 101 -13.77 2.50 -2.89
N GLU A 102 -14.46 2.95 -3.94
CA GLU A 102 -15.14 2.07 -4.89
C GLU A 102 -14.17 1.16 -5.63
N LEU A 103 -13.02 1.70 -6.04
CA LEU A 103 -11.95 0.90 -6.65
C LEU A 103 -11.44 -0.18 -5.67
N ARG A 104 -11.27 0.17 -4.38
CA ARG A 104 -10.80 -0.78 -3.37
C ARG A 104 -11.81 -1.89 -3.13
N ASP A 105 -13.08 -1.52 -3.01
CA ASP A 105 -14.17 -2.48 -2.80
C ASP A 105 -14.29 -3.41 -4.02
N TYR A 106 -14.16 -2.88 -5.24
CA TYR A 106 -14.15 -3.67 -6.47
C TYR A 106 -12.99 -4.68 -6.52
N VAL A 107 -11.77 -4.23 -6.24
CA VAL A 107 -10.59 -5.09 -6.21
C VAL A 107 -10.72 -6.16 -5.13
N ASN A 108 -11.20 -5.80 -3.94
CA ASN A 108 -11.39 -6.74 -2.83
C ASN A 108 -12.48 -7.77 -3.13
N ALA A 109 -13.53 -7.41 -3.87
CA ALA A 109 -14.58 -8.33 -4.28
C ALA A 109 -14.10 -9.31 -5.35
N LYS A 110 -13.27 -8.84 -6.31
CA LYS A 110 -12.74 -9.66 -7.42
C LYS A 110 -11.55 -10.53 -7.03
N ALA A 111 -10.71 -10.06 -6.11
CA ALA A 111 -9.52 -10.74 -5.65
C ALA A 111 -9.42 -10.58 -4.12
N PRO A 112 -10.28 -11.29 -3.36
CA PRO A 112 -10.29 -11.24 -1.91
C PRO A 112 -9.00 -11.83 -1.34
N LEU A 113 -8.64 -11.38 -0.12
CA LEU A 113 -7.60 -12.04 0.65
C LEU A 113 -8.10 -13.41 1.15
N THR A 114 -7.19 -14.37 1.27
CA THR A 114 -7.49 -15.64 1.93
C THR A 114 -7.79 -15.41 3.42
N ASP A 115 -8.47 -16.36 4.06
CA ASP A 115 -8.78 -16.22 5.49
C ASP A 115 -7.51 -16.23 6.34
N GLU A 116 -6.50 -17.03 5.97
CA GLU A 116 -5.18 -17.01 6.58
C GLU A 116 -4.49 -15.64 6.46
N GLN A 117 -4.56 -15.00 5.29
CA GLN A 117 -4.02 -13.65 5.09
C GLN A 117 -4.77 -12.60 5.93
N LYS A 118 -6.09 -12.75 6.10
CA LYS A 118 -6.91 -11.85 6.94
C LYS A 118 -6.56 -12.01 8.42
N GLU A 119 -6.43 -13.23 8.91
CA GLU A 119 -6.05 -13.49 10.31
C GLU A 119 -4.62 -13.00 10.57
N ALA A 120 -3.67 -13.32 9.70
CA ALA A 120 -2.32 -12.78 9.80
C ALA A 120 -2.31 -11.24 9.79
N GLN A 121 -3.17 -10.61 9.00
CA GLN A 121 -3.29 -9.15 8.96
C GLN A 121 -3.84 -8.58 10.28
N LYS A 122 -4.80 -9.24 10.92
CA LYS A 122 -5.29 -8.86 12.25
C LYS A 122 -4.18 -8.99 13.29
N GLU A 123 -3.46 -10.10 13.30
CA GLU A 123 -2.35 -10.32 14.22
C GLU A 123 -1.22 -9.31 14.02
N VAL A 124 -0.85 -8.99 12.77
CA VAL A 124 0.10 -7.91 12.47
C VAL A 124 -0.38 -6.57 13.06
N ASN A 125 -1.68 -6.26 12.95
CA ASN A 125 -2.22 -5.01 13.47
C ASN A 125 -2.16 -4.95 15.00
N GLU A 126 -2.53 -6.04 15.67
CA GLU A 126 -2.45 -6.15 17.13
C GLU A 126 -1.01 -6.07 17.64
N LEU A 127 -0.10 -6.79 16.98
CA LEU A 127 1.31 -6.80 17.33
C LEU A 127 1.93 -5.41 17.13
N ASN A 128 1.63 -4.74 16.02
CA ASN A 128 2.04 -3.35 15.81
C ASN A 128 1.45 -2.40 16.85
N GLY A 129 0.22 -2.64 17.31
CA GLY A 129 -0.39 -1.90 18.42
C GLY A 129 0.43 -2.04 19.71
N LYS A 130 0.77 -3.28 20.09
CA LYS A 130 1.59 -3.59 21.27
C LYS A 130 2.99 -2.97 21.16
N ILE A 131 3.65 -3.11 20.02
CA ILE A 131 4.96 -2.51 19.74
C ILE A 131 4.90 -1.00 19.87
N ARG A 132 3.88 -0.34 19.28
CA ARG A 132 3.71 1.12 19.37
C ARG A 132 3.51 1.59 20.80
N THR A 133 2.75 0.85 21.62
CA THR A 133 2.59 1.17 23.04
C THR A 133 3.91 1.08 23.80
N LYS A 134 4.69 0.00 23.62
CA LYS A 134 6.02 -0.12 24.27
C LYS A 134 7.01 0.93 23.79
N LEU A 135 7.01 1.26 22.51
CA LEU A 135 7.86 2.33 21.99
C LEU A 135 7.45 3.70 22.54
N ALA A 136 6.15 3.96 22.73
CA ALA A 136 5.67 5.21 23.29
C ALA A 136 6.06 5.42 24.76
N SER A 137 6.36 4.36 25.53
CA SER A 137 6.93 4.49 26.88
C SER A 137 8.43 4.78 26.90
N ILE A 138 9.14 4.53 25.79
CA ILE A 138 10.60 4.72 25.66
C ILE A 138 10.93 6.10 25.06
N LEU A 139 10.07 6.58 24.16
CA LEU A 139 10.31 7.78 23.36
C LEU A 139 9.80 9.05 24.05
N THR A 140 10.52 10.15 23.82
CA THR A 140 10.11 11.49 24.28
C THR A 140 8.86 11.97 23.53
N ASP A 141 8.18 12.98 24.07
CA ASP A 141 6.98 13.55 23.43
C ASP A 141 7.25 14.06 22.01
N GLU A 142 8.39 14.71 21.79
CA GLU A 142 8.82 15.19 20.48
C GLU A 142 9.10 14.03 19.50
N GLN A 143 9.75 12.97 19.96
CA GLN A 143 10.01 11.76 19.15
C GLN A 143 8.70 11.04 18.78
N LYS A 144 7.76 10.95 19.73
CA LYS A 144 6.43 10.37 19.49
C LYS A 144 5.61 11.20 18.51
N GLU A 145 5.73 12.52 18.54
CA GLU A 145 5.07 13.40 17.58
C GLU A 145 5.61 13.18 16.16
N LYS A 146 6.94 13.10 15.99
CA LYS A 146 7.59 12.79 14.70
C LYS A 146 7.13 11.45 14.11
N LEU A 147 6.81 10.47 14.96
CA LEU A 147 6.30 9.17 14.55
C LEU A 147 4.77 9.10 14.46
N GLY A 148 4.06 10.16 14.84
CA GLY A 148 2.60 10.18 14.91
C GLY A 148 2.02 9.23 15.96
N LEU A 149 2.81 8.83 16.97
CA LEU A 149 2.37 7.99 18.08
C LEU A 149 1.46 8.76 19.07
N ASN A 150 1.56 10.09 19.11
CA ASN A 150 0.70 10.96 19.92
C ASN A 150 -0.71 11.15 19.34
N LYS A 151 -0.98 10.66 18.12
CA LYS A 151 -2.31 10.80 17.52
C LYS A 151 -3.29 9.90 18.28
N LYS A 152 -4.06 10.51 19.19
CA LYS A 152 -5.31 9.94 19.69
C LYS A 152 -6.06 9.34 18.50
N LYS A 153 -6.48 8.07 18.65
CA LYS A 153 -7.25 7.26 17.70
C LYS A 153 -8.05 8.15 16.74
N PRO A 154 -7.89 8.05 15.40
CA PRO A 154 -8.71 8.84 14.47
C PRO A 154 -10.18 8.53 14.74
N GLY A 155 -10.89 9.49 15.33
CA GLY A 155 -12.23 9.31 15.92
C GLY A 155 -12.42 9.99 17.28
N ALA A 156 -11.36 10.19 18.08
CA ALA A 156 -11.47 10.86 19.39
C ALA A 156 -11.80 12.36 19.29
N ASN A 157 -11.48 13.01 18.15
CA ASN A 157 -11.74 14.44 17.94
C ASN A 157 -13.15 14.75 17.41
N LYS A 158 -13.94 13.75 17.01
CA LYS A 158 -15.36 13.97 16.62
C LYS A 158 -16.30 14.10 17.82
N LYS A 159 -15.87 13.71 19.04
CA LYS A 159 -16.68 13.79 20.26
C LYS A 159 -16.50 15.09 21.07
N LYS A 160 -15.60 16.01 20.66
CA LYS A 160 -15.33 17.28 21.36
C LYS A 160 -15.78 18.55 20.62
N LYS A 161 -16.49 18.42 19.49
CA LYS A 161 -17.12 19.54 18.75
C LYS A 161 -18.63 19.37 18.63
N ALA A 162 -19.25 18.84 19.67
CA ALA A 162 -20.70 18.79 19.82
C ALA A 162 -21.01 19.16 21.27
N GLU A 163 -20.76 20.41 21.60
CA GLU A 163 -21.38 21.12 22.71
C GLU A 163 -21.53 22.59 22.27
#